data_AF-A0A1V5V711-F1
#
_entry.id   AF-A0A1V5V711-F1
#
_cell.length_a   1.000
_cell.length_b   1.000
_cell.length_c   1.000
_cell.angle_alpha   90.00
_cell.angle_beta   90.00
_cell.angle_gamma   90.00
#
_symmetry.space_group_name_H-M   'P 1'
#
loop_
_entity.id
_entity.type
_entity.pdbx_description
1 polymer ?
#
loop_
_entity_poly.entity_id
_entity_poly.type
_entity_poly.pdbx_seq_one_letter_code
_entity_poly.pdbx_strand_id
1 'polypeptide(L)'
;MRSYVSFFLLSVLMNGGAAMETSVPKEMPYGPLSEFEKKVILQKGTEFPFTGKYDRFFQRGVYACRNCGAPLYSSDDKFNSGCGWPAFDDEIPGAVRKSADADKVRTEITCIRCGAHLGHIFTGENLTEKDTRHCVNSVSLVFEDQEKGRIRRAVFAGGCFWGVEELFRGRKGVLAAVSGYTGGTVRAPSYRKVCSGRTGHAEAVQIFYDAGLTDYETLCKYFLEIHDPTQKNRQGPDVGSQYRSAIFPLDETQRKTAETLLKILREKGYDIQTKLEPFQRFWNAEPYHQDYYEKNGRTPYCHFYKQRF
;
A
#
# COMPACT_ATOMS: atom_id res chain seq x y z
N MET A 1 -46.94 -48.06 -35.72
CA MET A 1 -47.77 -46.85 -35.49
C MET A 1 -47.78 -46.52 -34.00
N ARG A 2 -47.00 -45.51 -33.59
CA ARG A 2 -47.32 -44.48 -32.58
C ARG A 2 -46.02 -43.76 -32.22
N SER A 3 -45.96 -42.52 -32.71
CA SER A 3 -44.91 -41.54 -32.49
C SER A 3 -44.79 -41.18 -31.01
N TYR A 4 -43.55 -41.09 -30.51
CA TYR A 4 -43.24 -40.31 -29.33
C TYR A 4 -42.34 -39.15 -29.76
N VAL A 5 -42.95 -38.00 -29.95
CA VAL A 5 -42.28 -36.70 -30.10
C VAL A 5 -41.85 -36.28 -28.71
N SER A 6 -40.55 -36.31 -28.43
CA SER A 6 -39.99 -35.77 -27.19
C SER A 6 -39.72 -34.28 -27.42
N PHE A 7 -40.53 -33.42 -26.79
CA PHE A 7 -40.33 -31.98 -26.76
C PHE A 7 -39.13 -31.67 -25.86
N PHE A 8 -38.02 -31.23 -26.46
CA PHE A 8 -36.94 -30.55 -25.73
C PHE A 8 -37.46 -29.19 -25.26
N LEU A 9 -37.73 -29.04 -23.96
CA LEU A 9 -37.88 -27.73 -23.35
C LEU A 9 -36.52 -27.05 -23.28
N LEU A 10 -36.34 -26.03 -24.13
CA LEU A 10 -35.21 -25.12 -24.09
C LEU A 10 -35.40 -24.15 -22.91
N SER A 11 -34.84 -24.45 -21.74
CA SER A 11 -34.77 -23.48 -20.64
C SER A 11 -33.62 -22.50 -20.90
N VAL A 12 -33.97 -21.34 -21.47
CA VAL A 12 -33.07 -20.18 -21.54
C VAL A 12 -32.87 -19.66 -20.12
N LEU A 13 -31.75 -20.04 -19.50
CA LEU A 13 -31.26 -19.40 -18.27
C LEU A 13 -30.82 -17.98 -18.63
N MET A 14 -31.69 -17.02 -18.41
CA MET A 14 -31.32 -15.62 -18.42
C MET A 14 -30.34 -15.38 -17.27
N ASN A 15 -29.08 -15.16 -17.65
CA ASN A 15 -28.00 -14.80 -16.75
C ASN A 15 -28.22 -13.36 -16.27
N GLY A 16 -29.00 -13.21 -15.21
CA GLY A 16 -29.19 -11.94 -14.52
C GLY A 16 -27.89 -11.56 -13.83
N GLY A 17 -27.19 -10.56 -14.37
CA GLY A 17 -26.01 -9.97 -13.76
C GLY A 17 -26.32 -9.51 -12.35
N ALA A 18 -25.64 -10.11 -11.36
CA ALA A 18 -25.71 -9.67 -9.99
C ALA A 18 -25.12 -8.26 -9.90
N ALA A 19 -25.98 -7.28 -9.64
CA ALA A 19 -25.55 -5.98 -9.18
C ALA A 19 -24.73 -6.17 -7.90
N MET A 20 -23.52 -5.63 -7.90
CA MET A 20 -22.63 -5.64 -6.75
C MET A 20 -23.25 -4.75 -5.67
N GLU A 21 -24.02 -5.35 -4.75
CA GLU A 21 -24.53 -4.65 -3.57
C GLU A 21 -23.33 -4.11 -2.79
N THR A 22 -23.30 -2.79 -2.61
CA THR A 22 -22.35 -2.10 -1.74
C THR A 22 -22.71 -2.43 -0.29
N SER A 23 -22.34 -3.62 0.17
CA SER A 23 -22.53 -4.02 1.55
C SER A 23 -21.65 -3.15 2.44
N VAL A 24 -22.28 -2.34 3.29
CA VAL A 24 -21.64 -1.62 4.40
C VAL A 24 -20.76 -2.62 5.16
N PRO A 25 -19.48 -2.30 5.46
CA PRO A 25 -18.60 -3.20 6.22
C PRO A 25 -19.28 -3.63 7.52
N LYS A 26 -19.18 -4.92 7.84
CA LYS A 26 -19.84 -5.54 9.01
C LYS A 26 -19.39 -4.92 10.35
N GLU A 27 -18.25 -4.23 10.37
CA GLU A 27 -17.74 -3.45 11.49
C GLU A 27 -17.22 -2.09 11.00
N MET A 28 -17.61 -1.02 11.70
CA MET A 28 -17.10 0.33 11.48
C MET A 28 -16.02 0.63 12.52
N PRO A 29 -14.72 0.58 12.17
CA PRO A 29 -13.63 0.59 13.15
C PRO A 29 -13.53 1.90 13.95
N TYR A 30 -14.18 2.97 13.49
CA TYR A 30 -14.16 4.29 14.12
C TYR A 30 -15.54 4.74 14.62
N GLY A 31 -16.48 3.80 14.78
CA GLY A 31 -17.84 4.09 15.23
C GLY A 31 -18.70 4.82 14.19
N PRO A 32 -20.00 5.05 14.50
CA PRO A 32 -21.01 5.56 13.57
C PRO A 32 -20.59 6.87 12.90
N LEU A 33 -21.08 7.09 11.67
CA LEU A 33 -20.91 8.36 10.96
C LEU A 33 -21.90 9.39 11.51
N SER A 34 -21.42 10.59 11.78
CA SER A 34 -22.25 11.78 12.00
C SER A 34 -23.04 12.14 10.74
N GLU A 35 -24.07 12.99 10.86
CA GLU A 35 -24.87 13.43 9.71
C GLU A 35 -24.03 14.15 8.65
N PHE A 36 -23.04 14.94 9.08
CA PHE A 36 -22.13 15.60 8.16
C PHE A 36 -21.22 14.59 7.44
N GLU A 37 -20.66 13.63 8.16
CA GLU A 37 -19.87 12.55 7.56
C GLU A 37 -20.71 11.73 6.57
N LYS A 38 -21.97 11.41 6.89
CA LYS A 38 -22.88 10.72 5.94
C LYS A 38 -23.10 11.55 4.66
N LYS A 39 -23.33 12.85 4.80
CA LYS A 39 -23.50 13.76 3.65
C LYS A 39 -22.28 13.76 2.73
N VAL A 40 -21.07 13.78 3.29
CA VAL A 40 -19.84 13.76 2.49
C VAL A 40 -19.54 12.36 1.94
N ILE A 41 -19.48 11.36 2.82
CA ILE A 41 -18.99 10.01 2.51
C ILE A 41 -19.99 9.19 1.69
N LEU A 42 -21.29 9.29 1.99
CA LEU A 42 -22.33 8.45 1.38
C LEU A 42 -23.10 9.19 0.28
N GLN A 43 -23.34 10.49 0.47
CA GLN A 43 -24.09 11.32 -0.48
C GLN A 43 -23.20 12.15 -1.41
N LYS A 44 -21.89 11.86 -1.44
CA LYS A 44 -20.89 12.49 -2.32
C LYS A 44 -20.82 14.03 -2.18
N GLY A 45 -21.06 14.53 -0.96
CA GLY A 45 -20.85 15.93 -0.63
C GLY A 45 -19.36 16.30 -0.58
N THR A 46 -19.07 17.59 -0.44
CA THR A 46 -17.71 18.11 -0.26
C THR A 46 -17.67 19.00 0.97
N GLU A 47 -16.67 18.79 1.83
CA GLU A 47 -16.35 19.64 2.97
C GLU A 47 -15.97 21.05 2.49
N PHE A 48 -16.25 22.09 3.26
CA PHE A 48 -15.80 23.43 2.87
C PHE A 48 -14.26 23.53 2.89
N PRO A 49 -13.64 24.29 1.96
CA PRO A 49 -12.20 24.44 1.96
C PRO A 49 -11.72 25.12 3.24
N PHE A 50 -10.53 24.75 3.70
CA PHE A 50 -9.82 25.27 4.87
C PHE A 50 -10.48 24.97 6.23
N THR A 51 -11.56 24.18 6.27
CA THR A 51 -12.21 23.79 7.54
C THR A 51 -11.76 22.42 8.04
N GLY A 52 -11.21 21.59 7.16
CA GLY A 52 -10.90 20.20 7.44
C GLY A 52 -9.66 20.00 8.32
N LYS A 53 -9.74 19.04 9.25
CA LYS A 53 -8.68 18.69 10.20
C LYS A 53 -7.33 18.39 9.54
N TYR A 54 -7.32 17.81 8.34
CA TYR A 54 -6.10 17.27 7.75
C TYR A 54 -5.47 18.14 6.66
N ASP A 55 -6.03 19.31 6.33
CA ASP A 55 -5.48 20.23 5.33
C ASP A 55 -4.01 20.57 5.66
N ARG A 56 -3.77 21.19 6.83
CA ARG A 56 -2.44 21.59 7.31
C ARG A 56 -1.77 20.61 8.28
N PHE A 57 -2.14 19.34 8.22
CA PHE A 57 -1.61 18.31 9.10
C PHE A 57 -0.58 17.44 8.37
N PHE A 58 0.62 17.28 8.93
CA PHE A 58 1.77 16.61 8.26
C PHE A 58 2.51 15.62 9.17
N GLN A 59 1.80 15.00 10.13
CA GLN A 59 2.42 13.97 10.96
C GLN A 59 2.68 12.68 10.16
N ARG A 60 3.66 11.89 10.61
CA ARG A 60 4.05 10.61 9.98
C ARG A 60 3.07 9.52 10.35
N GLY A 61 2.48 8.87 9.35
CA GLY A 61 1.47 7.84 9.58
C GLY A 61 0.74 7.44 8.31
N VAL A 62 -0.48 6.93 8.48
CA VAL A 62 -1.34 6.44 7.41
C VAL A 62 -2.68 7.15 7.48
N TYR A 63 -3.22 7.55 6.34
CA TYR A 63 -4.61 8.02 6.25
C TYR A 63 -5.49 6.87 5.80
N ALA A 64 -6.36 6.44 6.70
CA ALA A 64 -7.31 5.35 6.48
C ALA A 64 -8.69 5.89 6.12
N CYS A 65 -9.48 5.08 5.43
CA CYS A 65 -10.88 5.39 5.13
C CYS A 65 -11.69 5.50 6.43
N ARG A 66 -12.36 6.63 6.66
CA ARG A 66 -13.22 6.84 7.84
C ARG A 66 -14.34 5.80 7.98
N ASN A 67 -14.82 5.26 6.86
CA ASN A 67 -15.94 4.32 6.86
C ASN A 67 -15.51 2.87 7.16
N CYS A 68 -14.43 2.38 6.55
CA CYS A 68 -14.05 0.95 6.62
C CYS A 68 -12.65 0.68 7.19
N GLY A 69 -11.86 1.72 7.47
CA GLY A 69 -10.49 1.60 7.95
C GLY A 69 -9.50 0.98 6.96
N ALA A 70 -9.80 0.93 5.67
CA ALA A 70 -8.80 0.57 4.66
C ALA A 70 -7.70 1.65 4.60
N PRO A 71 -6.41 1.29 4.53
CA PRO A 71 -5.36 2.28 4.31
C PRO A 71 -5.50 2.86 2.89
N LEU A 72 -5.49 4.19 2.78
CA LEU A 72 -5.69 4.90 1.50
C LEU A 72 -4.44 5.64 1.05
N TYR A 73 -3.79 6.35 1.96
CA TYR A 73 -2.64 7.21 1.65
C TYR A 73 -1.55 7.07 2.70
N SER A 74 -0.29 7.14 2.26
CA SER A 74 0.86 7.32 3.14
C SER A 74 1.07 8.80 3.44
N SER A 75 1.55 9.13 4.63
CA SER A 75 1.99 10.51 4.93
C SER A 75 3.12 10.98 4.02
N ASP A 76 3.88 10.06 3.41
CA ASP A 76 5.00 10.39 2.53
C ASP A 76 4.53 11.09 1.25
N ASP A 77 3.30 10.81 0.81
CA ASP A 77 2.69 11.36 -0.41
C ASP A 77 1.89 12.63 -0.12
N LYS A 78 1.75 13.03 1.16
CA LYS A 78 1.03 14.24 1.53
C LYS A 78 1.87 15.48 1.23
N PHE A 79 1.25 16.49 0.62
CA PHE A 79 1.88 17.79 0.38
C PHE A 79 0.90 18.95 0.62
N ASN A 80 1.44 20.18 0.69
CA ASN A 80 0.63 21.39 0.77
C ASN A 80 0.35 21.91 -0.64
N SER A 81 -0.89 21.76 -1.11
CA SER A 81 -1.33 22.25 -2.42
C SER A 81 -1.92 23.66 -2.37
N GLY A 82 -2.23 24.18 -1.17
CA GLY A 82 -3.01 25.40 -0.99
C GLY A 82 -4.49 25.30 -1.36
N CYS A 83 -5.00 24.12 -1.72
CA CYS A 83 -6.38 23.97 -2.19
C CYS A 83 -7.44 24.00 -1.07
N GLY A 84 -7.03 23.93 0.20
CA GLY A 84 -7.93 23.94 1.37
C GLY A 84 -8.45 22.57 1.79
N TRP A 85 -7.90 21.50 1.23
CA TRP A 85 -8.17 20.12 1.61
C TRP A 85 -6.85 19.34 1.68
N PRO A 86 -6.75 18.26 2.47
CA PRO A 86 -5.58 17.40 2.43
C PRO A 86 -5.33 16.92 1.00
N ALA A 87 -4.08 17.11 0.56
CA ALA A 87 -3.63 16.78 -0.77
C ALA A 87 -2.54 15.70 -0.74
N PHE A 88 -2.68 14.71 -1.62
CA PHE A 88 -1.71 13.63 -1.80
C PHE A 88 -1.29 13.53 -3.27
N ASP A 89 -0.03 13.22 -3.53
CA ASP A 89 0.50 13.08 -4.89
C ASP A 89 0.53 11.63 -5.40
N ASP A 90 0.16 10.68 -4.54
CA ASP A 90 -0.03 9.28 -4.87
C ASP A 90 -0.98 8.61 -3.88
N GLU A 91 -1.52 7.45 -4.25
CA GLU A 91 -2.30 6.57 -3.38
C GLU A 91 -1.50 5.33 -2.96
N ILE A 92 -1.97 4.62 -1.93
CA ILE A 92 -1.57 3.23 -1.75
C ILE A 92 -2.13 2.44 -2.95
N PRO A 93 -1.30 1.74 -3.75
CA PRO A 93 -1.76 1.09 -4.97
C PRO A 93 -2.97 0.19 -4.73
N GLY A 94 -3.98 0.35 -5.57
CA GLY A 94 -5.25 -0.38 -5.48
C GLY A 94 -6.23 0.13 -4.44
N ALA A 95 -5.88 1.09 -3.57
CA ALA A 95 -6.76 1.54 -2.48
C ALA A 95 -7.89 2.49 -2.92
N VAL A 96 -7.72 3.17 -4.05
CA VAL A 96 -8.63 4.23 -4.54
C VAL A 96 -9.16 3.86 -5.92
N ARG A 97 -10.49 3.94 -6.08
CA ARG A 97 -11.16 3.84 -7.37
C ARG A 97 -11.32 5.23 -7.97
N LYS A 98 -10.96 5.37 -9.25
CA LYS A 98 -11.07 6.60 -10.06
C LYS A 98 -12.23 6.42 -11.05
N SER A 99 -13.21 7.32 -11.04
CA SER A 99 -14.37 7.29 -11.94
C SER A 99 -14.70 8.68 -12.45
N ALA A 100 -15.00 8.80 -13.75
CA ALA A 100 -15.43 10.07 -14.33
C ALA A 100 -16.77 10.51 -13.71
N ASP A 101 -16.86 11.79 -13.37
CA ASP A 101 -18.11 12.41 -12.94
C ASP A 101 -19.15 12.42 -14.07
N ALA A 102 -20.40 12.74 -13.71
CA ALA A 102 -21.48 12.92 -14.68
C ALA A 102 -21.16 13.99 -15.74
N ASP A 103 -20.33 14.98 -15.39
CA ASP A 103 -19.82 16.01 -16.30
C ASP A 103 -18.72 15.52 -17.26
N LYS A 104 -18.12 14.35 -16.98
CA LYS A 104 -16.96 13.76 -17.67
C LYS A 104 -15.69 14.61 -17.67
N VAL A 105 -15.67 15.69 -16.90
CA VAL A 105 -14.52 16.60 -16.78
C VAL A 105 -13.72 16.25 -15.55
N ARG A 106 -14.39 15.99 -14.42
CA ARG A 106 -13.73 15.68 -13.15
C ARG A 106 -13.67 14.18 -12.94
N THR A 107 -12.65 13.74 -12.20
CA THR A 107 -12.50 12.34 -11.81
C THR A 107 -12.73 12.22 -10.31
N GLU A 108 -13.84 11.61 -9.93
CA GLU A 108 -14.16 11.23 -8.56
C GLU A 108 -13.19 10.15 -8.09
N ILE A 109 -12.80 10.27 -6.81
CA ILE A 109 -12.09 9.21 -6.10
C ILE A 109 -12.95 8.66 -4.96
N THR A 110 -13.08 7.33 -4.93
CA THR A 110 -13.79 6.60 -3.87
C THR A 110 -12.90 5.51 -3.28
N CYS A 111 -13.16 5.11 -2.04
CA CYS A 111 -12.46 3.97 -1.44
C CYS A 111 -12.81 2.68 -2.21
N ILE A 112 -11.80 1.94 -2.67
CA ILE A 112 -12.01 0.69 -3.42
C ILE A 112 -12.84 -0.33 -2.63
N ARG A 113 -12.67 -0.35 -1.30
CA ARG A 113 -13.18 -1.40 -0.41
C ARG A 113 -14.66 -1.21 -0.08
N CYS A 114 -15.10 0.02 0.17
CA CYS A 114 -16.46 0.30 0.63
C CYS A 114 -17.22 1.35 -0.18
N GLY A 115 -16.61 1.92 -1.22
CA GLY A 115 -17.25 2.93 -2.06
C GLY A 115 -17.41 4.31 -1.41
N ALA A 116 -16.88 4.52 -0.20
CA ALA A 116 -16.89 5.82 0.48
C ALA A 116 -16.31 6.92 -0.42
N HIS A 117 -17.05 8.01 -0.59
CA HIS A 117 -16.59 9.19 -1.32
C HIS A 117 -15.39 9.81 -0.61
N LEU A 118 -14.31 10.05 -1.36
CA LEU A 118 -13.09 10.65 -0.84
C LEU A 118 -12.94 12.09 -1.32
N GLY A 119 -13.19 12.35 -2.60
CA GLY A 119 -13.01 13.66 -3.22
C GLY A 119 -12.75 13.51 -4.72
N HIS A 120 -11.78 14.26 -5.23
CA HIS A 120 -11.42 14.24 -6.66
C HIS A 120 -9.91 14.16 -6.87
N ILE A 121 -9.52 13.69 -8.05
CA ILE A 121 -8.13 13.71 -8.51
C ILE A 121 -7.98 14.71 -9.66
N PHE A 122 -6.87 15.44 -9.64
CA PHE A 122 -6.47 16.42 -10.63
C PHE A 122 -5.08 16.10 -11.15
N THR A 123 -4.82 16.37 -12.42
CA THR A 123 -3.54 16.13 -13.11
C THR A 123 -3.20 17.30 -14.01
N GLY A 124 -1.93 17.59 -14.27
CA GLY A 124 -1.54 18.69 -15.17
C GLY A 124 -1.34 20.04 -14.46
N GLU A 125 -1.33 20.05 -13.13
CA GLU A 125 -1.23 21.28 -12.30
C GLU A 125 0.22 21.65 -11.97
N ASN A 126 1.17 20.77 -12.26
CA ASN A 126 2.61 20.91 -12.03
C ASN A 126 2.98 21.20 -10.56
N LEU A 127 2.24 20.61 -9.61
CA LEU A 127 2.46 20.82 -8.18
C LEU A 127 3.51 19.86 -7.58
N THR A 128 3.69 18.68 -8.16
CA THR A 128 4.65 17.64 -7.74
C THR A 128 5.25 16.94 -8.96
N GLU A 129 6.28 16.11 -8.77
CA GLU A 129 6.90 15.36 -9.88
C GLU A 129 5.96 14.38 -10.56
N LYS A 130 4.94 13.90 -9.83
CA LYS A 130 3.91 12.99 -10.37
C LYS A 130 2.77 13.74 -11.07
N ASP A 131 2.78 15.07 -10.97
CA ASP A 131 1.80 15.96 -11.56
C ASP A 131 0.34 15.49 -11.32
N THR A 132 0.12 15.01 -10.11
CA THR A 132 -1.14 14.43 -9.66
C THR A 132 -1.45 14.98 -8.28
N ARG A 133 -2.72 15.34 -8.07
CA ARG A 133 -3.22 15.81 -6.78
C ARG A 133 -4.55 15.14 -6.46
N HIS A 134 -4.52 14.27 -5.45
CA HIS A 134 -5.71 13.76 -4.78
C HIS A 134 -6.18 14.81 -3.79
N CYS A 135 -7.28 15.47 -4.09
CA CYS A 135 -7.92 16.45 -3.22
C CYS A 135 -9.01 15.75 -2.41
N VAL A 136 -8.76 15.51 -1.12
CA VAL A 136 -9.56 14.60 -0.30
C VAL A 136 -10.30 15.33 0.81
N ASN A 137 -11.54 14.97 1.09
CA ASN A 137 -12.26 15.49 2.25
C ASN A 137 -11.61 15.00 3.55
N SER A 138 -11.37 15.89 4.53
CA SER A 138 -10.76 15.46 5.80
C SER A 138 -11.67 14.49 6.55
N VAL A 139 -12.98 14.70 6.48
CA VAL A 139 -13.98 13.84 7.12
C VAL A 139 -14.08 12.45 6.50
N SER A 140 -13.57 12.23 5.29
CA SER A 140 -13.49 10.90 4.67
C SER A 140 -12.28 10.09 5.18
N LEU A 141 -11.41 10.70 5.99
CA LEU A 141 -10.15 10.13 6.45
C LEU A 141 -10.10 10.00 7.98
N VAL A 142 -9.33 9.03 8.45
CA VAL A 142 -8.81 8.95 9.83
C VAL A 142 -7.30 8.80 9.75
N PHE A 143 -6.59 9.61 10.51
CA PHE A 143 -5.13 9.50 10.60
C PHE A 143 -4.73 8.49 11.67
N GLU A 144 -3.88 7.54 11.28
CA GLU A 144 -3.28 6.52 12.11
C GLU A 144 -1.79 6.85 12.27
N ASP A 145 -1.39 7.20 13.48
CA ASP A 145 -0.01 7.57 13.82
C ASP A 145 0.95 6.38 13.63
N GLN A 146 2.16 6.64 13.14
CA GLN A 146 3.14 5.57 12.87
C GLN A 146 3.52 4.74 14.12
N GLU A 147 3.59 5.36 15.30
CA GLU A 147 4.01 4.69 16.53
C GLU A 147 2.83 4.15 17.34
N LYS A 148 1.72 4.89 17.36
CA LYS A 148 0.59 4.64 18.27
C LYS A 148 -0.69 4.23 17.57
N GLY A 149 -0.79 4.46 16.26
CA GLY A 149 -1.96 4.10 15.47
C GLY A 149 -2.16 2.60 15.39
N ARG A 150 -3.38 2.21 15.00
CA ARG A 150 -3.71 0.82 14.68
C ARG A 150 -3.05 0.38 13.40
N ILE A 151 -3.05 1.25 12.38
CA ILE A 151 -2.41 0.94 11.09
C ILE A 151 -1.02 1.55 11.09
N ARG A 152 0.00 0.69 10.96
CA ARG A 152 1.41 1.10 10.97
C ARG A 152 2.11 0.59 9.72
N ARG A 153 3.28 1.17 9.44
CA ARG A 153 4.09 0.82 8.27
C ARG A 153 5.39 0.13 8.68
N ALA A 154 5.89 -0.74 7.81
CA ALA A 154 7.26 -1.29 7.85
C ALA A 154 7.84 -1.27 6.44
N VAL A 155 9.15 -1.07 6.29
CA VAL A 155 9.79 -0.97 4.97
C VAL A 155 11.05 -1.83 4.93
N PHE A 156 11.07 -2.78 4.00
CA PHE A 156 12.13 -3.78 3.87
C PHE A 156 12.60 -3.89 2.41
N ALA A 157 13.89 -4.15 2.20
CA ALA A 157 14.48 -4.48 0.91
C ALA A 157 15.25 -5.80 1.04
N GLY A 158 15.00 -6.77 0.17
CA GLY A 158 15.56 -8.12 0.31
C GLY A 158 15.72 -8.85 -1.01
N GLY A 159 16.09 -8.13 -2.07
CA GLY A 159 16.14 -8.68 -3.44
C GLY A 159 15.00 -8.19 -4.32
N CYS A 160 14.64 -8.98 -5.33
CA CYS A 160 13.49 -8.70 -6.19
C CYS A 160 12.23 -8.45 -5.34
N PHE A 161 11.68 -7.24 -5.42
CA PHE A 161 10.53 -6.85 -4.58
C PHE A 161 9.27 -7.67 -4.82
N TRP A 162 9.12 -8.33 -5.98
CA TRP A 162 7.95 -9.14 -6.30
C TRP A 162 7.84 -10.32 -5.34
N GLY A 163 8.97 -10.95 -5.02
CA GLY A 163 8.99 -12.10 -4.11
C GLY A 163 8.70 -11.69 -2.68
N VAL A 164 9.26 -10.55 -2.26
CA VAL A 164 9.00 -9.97 -0.93
C VAL A 164 7.52 -9.58 -0.79
N GLU A 165 6.98 -8.88 -1.78
CA GLU A 165 5.58 -8.43 -1.79
C GLU A 165 4.61 -9.62 -1.72
N GLU A 166 4.79 -10.61 -2.58
CA GLU A 166 3.96 -11.83 -2.61
C GLU A 166 4.00 -12.59 -1.29
N LEU A 167 5.18 -12.72 -0.69
CA LEU A 167 5.33 -13.45 0.57
C LEU A 167 4.76 -12.71 1.77
N PHE A 168 4.65 -11.38 1.70
CA PHE A 168 3.94 -10.58 2.70
C PHE A 168 2.43 -10.49 2.43
N ARG A 169 2.00 -10.58 1.17
CA ARG A 169 0.58 -10.62 0.79
C ARG A 169 -0.10 -11.80 1.49
N GLY A 170 -1.29 -11.56 2.05
CA GLY A 170 -2.07 -12.59 2.75
C GLY A 170 -1.55 -12.99 4.14
N ARG A 171 -0.43 -12.42 4.62
CA ARG A 171 0.01 -12.65 6.00
C ARG A 171 -0.98 -12.06 6.99
N LYS A 172 -1.21 -12.77 8.10
CA LYS A 172 -2.10 -12.32 9.17
C LYS A 172 -1.67 -10.93 9.64
N GLY A 173 -2.62 -9.99 9.64
CA GLY A 173 -2.40 -8.61 10.05
C GLY A 173 -1.79 -7.69 8.98
N VAL A 174 -1.31 -8.22 7.85
CA VAL A 174 -0.88 -7.38 6.71
C VAL A 174 -2.13 -6.91 5.94
N LEU A 175 -2.27 -5.59 5.82
CA LEU A 175 -3.38 -4.92 5.13
C LEU A 175 -3.04 -4.62 3.67
N ALA A 176 -1.78 -4.32 3.38
CA ALA A 176 -1.25 -4.12 2.03
C ALA A 176 0.27 -4.34 2.04
N ALA A 177 0.81 -4.81 0.91
CA ALA A 177 2.23 -4.87 0.62
C ALA A 177 2.44 -4.19 -0.75
N VAL A 178 3.34 -3.21 -0.79
CA VAL A 178 3.51 -2.34 -1.97
C VAL A 178 4.94 -2.38 -2.43
N SER A 179 5.17 -2.76 -3.69
CA SER A 179 6.48 -2.72 -4.33
C SER A 179 6.92 -1.29 -4.64
N GLY A 180 8.19 -0.97 -4.42
CA GLY A 180 8.71 0.38 -4.64
C GLY A 180 10.20 0.54 -4.42
N TYR A 181 10.62 1.79 -4.25
CA TYR A 181 12.02 2.20 -4.20
C TYR A 181 12.28 3.11 -3.00
N THR A 182 13.38 2.88 -2.27
CA THR A 182 13.82 3.76 -1.18
C THR A 182 15.34 3.63 -0.94
N GLY A 183 15.90 4.42 -0.03
CA GLY A 183 17.34 4.39 0.31
C GLY A 183 18.30 5.00 -0.72
N GLY A 184 17.77 5.65 -1.76
CA GLY A 184 18.54 6.35 -2.80
C GLY A 184 18.28 7.84 -2.81
N THR A 185 18.92 8.56 -3.74
CA THR A 185 18.91 10.04 -3.79
C THR A 185 18.05 10.61 -4.92
N VAL A 186 17.65 9.80 -5.90
CA VAL A 186 16.91 10.25 -7.07
C VAL A 186 15.43 10.39 -6.72
N ARG A 187 14.87 11.59 -6.87
CA ARG A 187 13.43 11.84 -6.67
C ARG A 187 12.61 11.21 -7.79
N ALA A 188 11.42 10.70 -7.44
CA ALA A 188 10.50 10.01 -8.37
C ALA A 188 11.24 9.06 -9.35
N PRO A 189 11.99 8.07 -8.84
CA PRO A 189 12.76 7.17 -9.68
C PRO A 189 11.83 6.25 -10.47
N SER A 190 12.18 5.96 -11.73
CA SER A 190 11.54 4.90 -12.51
C SER A 190 12.33 3.60 -12.41
N TYR A 191 11.68 2.47 -12.68
CA TYR A 191 12.32 1.16 -12.70
C TYR A 191 13.61 1.16 -13.53
N ARG A 192 13.53 1.69 -14.76
CA ARG A 192 14.71 1.80 -15.66
C ARG A 192 15.87 2.55 -15.02
N LYS A 193 15.60 3.64 -14.29
CA LYS A 193 16.66 4.38 -13.58
C LYS A 193 17.23 3.55 -12.44
N VAL A 194 16.39 2.88 -11.65
CA VAL A 194 16.84 2.03 -10.53
C VAL A 194 17.69 0.85 -11.02
N CYS A 195 17.29 0.17 -12.09
CA CYS A 195 18.05 -0.92 -12.70
C CYS A 195 19.43 -0.50 -13.22
N SER A 196 19.67 0.80 -13.47
CA SER A 196 21.01 1.28 -13.83
C SER A 196 22.02 1.21 -12.68
N GLY A 197 21.54 1.01 -11.44
CA GLY A 197 22.36 1.01 -10.21
C GLY A 197 22.83 2.41 -9.76
N ARG A 198 22.54 3.47 -10.51
CA ARG A 198 23.06 4.82 -10.27
C ARG A 198 22.21 5.67 -9.32
N THR A 199 21.00 5.22 -8.98
CA THR A 199 20.08 6.01 -8.14
C THR A 199 20.33 5.84 -6.64
N GLY A 200 21.07 4.79 -6.25
CA GLY A 200 21.24 4.35 -4.86
C GLY A 200 20.02 3.65 -4.26
N HIS A 201 18.88 3.62 -4.96
CA HIS A 201 17.67 2.98 -4.45
C HIS A 201 17.83 1.46 -4.36
N ALA A 202 17.24 0.88 -3.32
CA ALA A 202 16.90 -0.53 -3.28
C ALA A 202 15.49 -0.73 -3.84
N GLU A 203 15.25 -1.88 -4.48
CA GLU A 203 13.92 -2.46 -4.58
C GLU A 203 13.47 -2.84 -3.16
N ALA A 204 12.34 -2.29 -2.75
CA ALA A 204 11.82 -2.39 -1.40
C ALA A 204 10.32 -2.64 -1.44
N VAL A 205 9.80 -3.12 -0.32
CA VAL A 205 8.38 -3.30 -0.09
C VAL A 205 7.97 -2.53 1.16
N GLN A 206 6.93 -1.71 1.01
CA GLN A 206 6.26 -1.07 2.13
C GLN A 206 5.06 -1.90 2.55
N ILE A 207 5.06 -2.34 3.81
CA ILE A 207 4.02 -3.14 4.43
C ILE A 207 3.16 -2.23 5.29
N PHE A 208 1.86 -2.24 5.06
CA PHE A 208 0.85 -1.65 5.93
C PHE A 208 0.23 -2.76 6.75
N TYR A 209 0.24 -2.65 8.08
CA TYR A 209 -0.22 -3.73 8.96
C TYR A 209 -1.10 -3.19 10.10
N ASP A 210 -2.02 -4.03 10.57
CA ASP A 210 -2.83 -3.79 11.76
C ASP A 210 -2.07 -4.26 13.01
N ALA A 211 -1.69 -3.30 13.85
CA ALA A 211 -0.94 -3.49 15.09
C ALA A 211 -1.71 -4.29 16.15
N GLY A 212 -3.03 -4.48 16.00
CA GLY A 212 -3.82 -5.38 16.83
C GLY A 212 -3.75 -6.86 16.39
N LEU A 213 -3.24 -7.14 15.19
CA LEU A 213 -3.17 -8.49 14.62
C LEU A 213 -1.75 -9.02 14.42
N THR A 214 -0.78 -8.13 14.21
CA THR A 214 0.65 -8.44 14.08
C THR A 214 1.50 -7.25 14.54
N ASP A 215 2.80 -7.46 14.73
CA ASP A 215 3.74 -6.43 15.17
C ASP A 215 4.99 -6.36 14.28
N TYR A 216 5.78 -5.30 14.48
CA TYR A 216 6.98 -5.08 13.69
C TYR A 216 8.03 -6.18 13.89
N GLU A 217 8.16 -6.74 15.09
CA GLU A 217 9.13 -7.82 15.36
C GLU A 217 8.79 -9.06 14.54
N THR A 218 7.51 -9.45 14.51
CA THR A 218 7.00 -10.58 13.73
C THR A 218 7.27 -10.37 12.24
N LEU A 219 6.96 -9.19 11.72
CA LEU A 219 7.21 -8.85 10.31
C LEU A 219 8.70 -8.82 9.97
N CYS A 220 9.53 -8.26 10.85
CA CYS A 220 10.98 -8.15 10.65
C CYS A 220 11.67 -9.52 10.73
N LYS A 221 11.26 -10.40 11.65
CA LYS A 221 11.71 -11.80 11.69
C LYS A 221 11.35 -12.49 10.39
N TYR A 222 10.10 -12.38 9.97
CA TYR A 222 9.65 -13.00 8.74
C TYR A 222 10.40 -12.50 7.51
N PHE A 223 10.64 -11.18 7.41
CA PHE A 223 11.48 -10.59 6.35
C PHE A 223 12.86 -11.24 6.29
N LEU A 224 13.53 -11.39 7.44
CA LEU A 224 14.84 -12.03 7.54
C LEU A 224 14.78 -13.54 7.24
N GLU A 225 13.60 -14.15 7.26
CA GLU A 225 13.37 -15.56 6.95
C GLU A 225 13.07 -15.83 5.46
N ILE A 226 12.62 -14.85 4.67
CA ILE A 226 12.20 -15.05 3.26
C ILE A 226 13.22 -14.73 2.19
N HIS A 227 14.37 -14.17 2.56
CA HIS A 227 15.48 -13.90 1.65
C HIS A 227 16.78 -14.42 2.25
N ASP A 228 17.91 -14.28 1.54
CA ASP A 228 19.22 -14.61 2.08
C ASP A 228 19.91 -13.32 2.58
N PRO A 229 19.84 -13.00 3.89
CA PRO A 229 20.41 -11.78 4.44
C PRO A 229 21.95 -11.80 4.46
N THR A 230 22.60 -12.87 3.99
CA THR A 230 24.06 -13.01 3.92
C THR A 230 24.64 -12.65 2.54
N GLN A 231 23.78 -12.37 1.55
CA GLN A 231 24.22 -11.99 0.22
C GLN A 231 24.40 -10.47 0.11
N LYS A 232 25.62 -10.04 -0.21
CA LYS A 232 25.95 -8.63 -0.40
C LYS A 232 25.52 -8.17 -1.79
N ASN A 233 24.66 -7.13 -1.85
CA ASN A 233 24.18 -6.52 -3.11
C ASN A 233 23.65 -7.56 -4.12
N ARG A 234 22.91 -8.54 -3.62
CA ARG A 234 22.45 -9.69 -4.39
C ARG A 234 21.32 -10.39 -3.64
N GLN A 235 20.41 -11.01 -4.40
CA GLN A 235 19.51 -12.04 -3.89
C GLN A 235 19.33 -13.13 -4.94
N GLY A 236 19.77 -14.35 -4.66
CA GLY A 236 19.68 -15.47 -5.59
C GLY A 236 20.44 -15.19 -6.89
N PRO A 237 19.82 -15.26 -8.08
CA PRO A 237 20.48 -14.92 -9.34
C PRO A 237 20.57 -13.40 -9.60
N ASP A 238 19.84 -12.57 -8.85
CA ASP A 238 19.75 -11.12 -9.10
C ASP A 238 20.91 -10.37 -8.44
N VAL A 239 21.79 -9.77 -9.25
CA VAL A 239 23.01 -9.09 -8.79
C VAL A 239 22.89 -7.59 -9.02
N GLY A 240 23.12 -6.80 -7.96
CA GLY A 240 23.05 -5.34 -8.02
C GLY A 240 22.77 -4.71 -6.66
N SER A 241 23.23 -3.47 -6.47
CA SER A 241 22.97 -2.70 -5.23
C SER A 241 21.48 -2.44 -4.99
N GLN A 242 20.66 -2.47 -6.05
CA GLN A 242 19.20 -2.40 -5.95
C GLN A 242 18.58 -3.64 -5.28
N TYR A 243 19.27 -4.78 -5.30
CA TYR A 243 18.82 -6.04 -4.68
C TYR A 243 19.41 -6.27 -3.28
N ARG A 244 20.05 -5.27 -2.69
CA ARG A 244 20.67 -5.40 -1.37
C ARG A 244 19.62 -5.68 -0.28
N SER A 245 20.03 -6.43 0.73
CA SER A 245 19.27 -6.57 1.97
C SER A 245 19.38 -5.30 2.82
N ALA A 246 18.26 -4.65 3.12
CA ALA A 246 18.19 -3.49 4.00
C ALA A 246 16.83 -3.41 4.72
N ILE A 247 16.86 -2.83 5.92
CA ILE A 247 15.68 -2.48 6.72
C ILE A 247 15.69 -0.95 6.88
N PHE A 248 14.53 -0.33 6.72
CA PHE A 248 14.38 1.13 6.83
C PHE A 248 13.43 1.46 7.99
N PRO A 249 13.95 1.56 9.24
CA PRO A 249 13.12 1.89 10.39
C PRO A 249 12.41 3.23 10.24
N LEU A 250 11.11 3.26 10.54
CA LEU A 250 10.28 4.47 10.47
C LEU A 250 10.20 5.24 11.78
N ASP A 251 10.59 4.59 12.88
CA ASP A 251 10.63 5.12 14.23
C ASP A 251 11.73 4.40 15.04
N GLU A 252 11.97 4.87 16.27
CA GLU A 252 13.04 4.36 17.12
C GLU A 252 12.76 2.95 17.66
N THR A 253 11.49 2.59 17.85
CA THR A 253 11.10 1.24 18.26
C THR A 253 11.48 0.23 17.19
N GLN A 254 11.14 0.52 15.93
CA GLN A 254 11.52 -0.31 14.79
C GLN A 254 13.03 -0.46 14.65
N ARG A 255 13.79 0.61 14.89
CA ARG A 255 15.26 0.59 14.84
C ARG A 255 15.81 -0.40 15.87
N LYS A 256 15.44 -0.23 17.14
CA LYS A 256 15.90 -1.09 18.25
C LYS A 256 15.52 -2.55 18.02
N THR A 257 14.29 -2.83 17.61
CA THR A 257 13.85 -4.20 17.29
C THR A 257 14.72 -4.80 16.17
N ALA A 258 14.95 -4.07 15.09
CA ALA A 258 15.77 -4.56 13.99
C ALA A 258 17.23 -4.80 14.42
N GLU A 259 17.83 -3.89 15.20
CA GLU A 259 19.17 -4.05 15.77
C GLU A 259 19.29 -5.33 16.60
N THR A 260 18.33 -5.58 17.49
CA THR A 260 18.28 -6.80 18.31
C THR A 260 18.18 -8.05 17.45
N LEU A 261 17.30 -8.08 16.44
CA LEU A 261 17.13 -9.24 15.56
C LEU A 261 18.39 -9.53 14.73
N LEU A 262 19.03 -8.50 14.18
CA LEU A 262 20.29 -8.66 13.44
C LEU A 262 21.41 -9.14 14.37
N LYS A 263 21.46 -8.66 15.62
CA LYS A 263 22.41 -9.14 16.63
C LYS A 263 22.22 -10.63 16.93
N ILE A 264 20.98 -11.08 17.16
CA ILE A 264 20.66 -12.50 17.39
C ILE A 264 21.16 -13.38 16.23
N LEU A 265 20.94 -12.95 14.97
CA LEU A 265 21.41 -13.73 13.83
C LEU A 265 22.94 -13.78 13.74
N ARG A 266 23.65 -12.68 14.04
CA ARG A 266 25.12 -12.67 14.09
C ARG A 266 25.64 -13.61 15.19
N GLU A 267 25.02 -13.63 16.36
CA GLU A 267 25.37 -14.54 17.46
C GLU A 267 25.11 -16.01 17.11
N LYS A 268 24.11 -16.30 16.27
CA LYS A 268 23.88 -17.63 15.68
C LYS A 268 24.88 -18.01 14.57
N GLY A 269 25.82 -17.14 14.22
CA GLY A 269 26.88 -17.40 13.25
C GLY A 269 26.56 -17.03 11.79
N TYR A 270 25.48 -16.28 11.53
CA TYR A 270 25.19 -15.78 10.19
C TYR A 270 26.05 -14.56 9.84
N ASP A 271 26.68 -14.56 8.66
CA ASP A 271 27.38 -13.39 8.12
C ASP A 271 26.38 -12.37 7.53
N ILE A 272 25.68 -11.65 8.42
CA ILE A 272 24.60 -10.74 8.05
C ILE A 272 25.12 -9.52 7.29
N GLN A 273 24.68 -9.41 6.03
CA GLN A 273 24.90 -8.28 5.12
C GLN A 273 23.76 -7.25 5.16
N THR A 274 22.62 -7.57 5.79
CA THR A 274 21.49 -6.65 5.97
C THR A 274 21.91 -5.37 6.68
N LYS A 275 21.57 -4.23 6.08
CA LYS A 275 21.85 -2.90 6.64
C LYS A 275 20.62 -2.28 7.28
N LEU A 276 20.84 -1.50 8.35
CA LEU A 276 19.83 -0.55 8.82
C LEU A 276 20.12 0.80 8.17
N GLU A 277 19.24 1.23 7.28
CA GLU A 277 19.38 2.47 6.54
C GLU A 277 18.36 3.51 7.03
N PRO A 278 18.72 4.81 7.06
CA PRO A 278 17.78 5.86 7.43
C PRO A 278 16.63 5.94 6.41
N PHE A 279 15.39 5.93 6.89
CA PHE A 279 14.23 6.12 6.03
C PHE A 279 14.05 7.61 5.67
N GLN A 280 13.89 7.88 4.38
CA GLN A 280 13.60 9.22 3.87
C GLN A 280 12.19 9.29 3.28
N ARG A 281 11.97 8.59 2.17
CA ARG A 281 10.68 8.47 1.47
C ARG A 281 10.61 7.11 0.77
N PHE A 282 9.40 6.58 0.67
CA PHE A 282 9.10 5.45 -0.21
C PHE A 282 8.50 5.95 -1.53
N TRP A 283 8.97 5.42 -2.65
CA TRP A 283 8.43 5.71 -3.98
C TRP A 283 7.76 4.45 -4.50
N ASN A 284 6.44 4.49 -4.70
CA ASN A 284 5.73 3.37 -5.32
C ASN A 284 6.33 3.05 -6.70
N ALA A 285 6.54 1.76 -6.97
CA ALA A 285 6.89 1.29 -8.30
C ALA A 285 5.68 1.39 -9.24
N GLU A 286 5.94 1.34 -10.54
CA GLU A 286 4.93 1.43 -11.57
C GLU A 286 3.82 0.36 -11.40
N PRO A 287 2.57 0.62 -11.82
CA PRO A 287 1.43 -0.26 -11.56
C PRO A 287 1.60 -1.72 -12.02
N TYR A 288 2.42 -1.96 -13.04
CA TYR A 288 2.70 -3.31 -13.56
C TYR A 288 3.64 -4.12 -12.65
N HIS A 289 4.33 -3.48 -11.71
CA HIS A 289 5.14 -4.17 -10.70
C HIS A 289 4.33 -4.60 -9.47
N GLN A 290 3.21 -3.94 -9.20
CA GLN A 290 2.34 -4.27 -8.07
C GLN A 290 1.61 -5.59 -8.34
N ASP A 291 1.53 -6.48 -7.36
CA ASP A 291 0.84 -7.78 -7.47
C ASP A 291 1.32 -8.63 -8.65
N TYR A 292 2.62 -8.55 -8.97
CA TYR A 292 3.16 -9.18 -10.18
C TYR A 292 2.90 -10.69 -10.22
N TYR A 293 3.16 -11.41 -9.13
CA TYR A 293 2.99 -12.87 -9.09
C TYR A 293 1.52 -13.29 -9.19
N GLU A 294 0.63 -12.61 -8.45
CA GLU A 294 -0.83 -12.82 -8.52
C GLU A 294 -1.36 -12.57 -9.94
N LYS A 295 -1.01 -11.44 -10.57
CA LYS A 295 -1.47 -11.06 -11.92
C LYS A 295 -0.96 -11.98 -13.02
N ASN A 296 0.20 -12.61 -12.82
CA ASN A 296 0.83 -13.46 -13.84
C ASN A 296 0.75 -14.97 -13.53
N GLY A 297 0.12 -15.37 -12.41
CA GLY A 297 -0.01 -16.78 -12.02
C GLY A 297 1.34 -17.49 -11.81
N ARG A 298 2.34 -16.78 -11.25
CA ARG A 298 3.70 -17.28 -11.06
C ARG A 298 4.05 -17.36 -9.58
N THR A 299 5.15 -18.03 -9.25
CA THR A 299 5.69 -18.11 -7.87
C THR A 299 7.06 -17.46 -7.76
N PRO A 300 7.44 -16.93 -6.57
CA PRO A 300 8.77 -16.38 -6.33
C PRO A 300 9.91 -17.33 -6.73
N TYR A 301 10.85 -16.86 -7.54
CA TYR A 301 12.01 -17.67 -7.98
C TYR A 301 13.26 -17.51 -7.10
N CYS A 302 13.42 -16.37 -6.42
CA CYS A 302 14.61 -16.03 -5.64
C CYS A 302 14.36 -15.85 -4.14
N HIS A 303 13.12 -16.06 -3.67
CA HIS A 303 12.72 -15.93 -2.27
C HIS A 303 12.14 -17.25 -1.77
N PHE A 304 12.68 -17.73 -0.66
CA PHE A 304 12.27 -18.96 -0.02
C PHE A 304 12.27 -18.77 1.49
N TYR A 305 11.28 -19.35 2.16
CA TYR A 305 11.23 -19.35 3.61
C TYR A 305 12.31 -20.27 4.18
N LYS A 306 13.10 -19.74 5.11
CA LYS A 306 14.03 -20.48 5.95
C LYS A 306 13.94 -19.92 7.36
N GLN A 307 13.48 -20.76 8.30
CA GLN A 307 13.41 -20.42 9.72
C GLN A 307 14.80 -20.07 10.26
N ARG A 308 14.92 -18.94 10.95
CA ARG A 308 16.17 -18.42 11.51
C ARG A 308 16.05 -18.01 12.96
N PHE A 309 14.84 -17.75 13.47
CA PHE A 309 14.60 -17.37 14.85
C PHE A 309 14.17 -18.56 15.70
#